data_AF-A0A6C0HRD6-F1
#
_entry.id   AF-A0A6C0HRD6-F1
#
_cell.length_a   1.000
_cell.length_b   1.000
_cell.length_c   1.000
_cell.angle_alpha   90.00
_cell.angle_beta   90.00
_cell.angle_gamma   90.00
#
_symmetry.space_group_name_H-M   'P 1'
#
loop_
_entity.id
_entity.type
_entity.pdbx_description
1 polymer ?
#
loop_
_entity_poly.entity_id
_entity_poly.type
_entity_poly.pdbx_seq_one_letter_code
_entity_poly.pdbx_strand_id
1 'polypeptide(L)' 'MFNKKFVYSCIDFLKTNDIKNEIKEILAPLTELIIYELYPYIYSIIFFVFLIFILISITLILLLLVLKNNTNFVKN' A
#
# COMPACT_ATOMS: atom_id res chain seq x y z
N MET A 1 -31.49 19.73 -9.54
CA MET A 1 -30.83 21.03 -9.80
C MET A 1 -30.11 21.62 -8.58
N PHE A 2 -30.54 21.31 -7.34
CA PHE A 2 -30.00 21.87 -6.10
C PHE A 2 -28.59 21.38 -5.70
N ASN A 3 -28.27 20.09 -5.89
CA ASN A 3 -27.00 19.49 -5.45
C ASN A 3 -25.75 20.07 -6.13
N LYS A 4 -25.85 20.46 -7.41
CA LYS A 4 -24.68 20.99 -8.14
C LYS A 4 -24.25 22.36 -7.61
N LYS A 5 -25.20 23.27 -7.35
CA LYS A 5 -24.87 24.62 -6.84
C LYS A 5 -24.22 24.58 -5.46
N PHE A 6 -24.68 23.68 -4.59
CA PHE A 6 -24.11 23.55 -3.25
C PHE A 6 -22.66 23.05 -3.31
N VAL A 7 -22.40 22.04 -4.14
CA VAL A 7 -21.04 21.51 -4.36
C VAL A 7 -20.13 22.58 -4.97
N TYR A 8 -20.59 23.34 -5.97
CA TYR A 8 -19.79 24.42 -6.56
C TYR A 8 -19.51 25.56 -5.59
N SER A 9 -20.50 26.02 -4.81
CA SER A 9 -20.27 27.04 -3.78
C SER A 9 -19.33 26.56 -2.68
N CYS A 10 -19.47 25.31 -2.22
CA CYS A 10 -18.55 24.76 -1.24
C CYS A 10 -17.12 24.66 -1.81
N ILE A 11 -16.97 24.22 -3.07
CA ILE A 11 -15.66 24.12 -3.73
C ILE A 11 -15.02 25.50 -3.95
N ASP A 12 -15.79 26.52 -4.34
CA ASP A 12 -15.29 27.89 -4.50
C ASP A 12 -14.91 28.52 -3.15
N PHE A 13 -15.70 28.24 -2.10
CA PHE A 13 -15.35 28.65 -0.75
C PHE A 13 -14.02 27.98 -0.34
N LEU A 14 -13.92 26.65 -0.47
CA LEU A 14 -12.73 25.86 -0.15
C LEU A 14 -11.47 26.24 -0.96
N LYS A 15 -11.65 26.78 -2.17
CA LYS A 15 -10.55 27.23 -3.03
C LYS A 15 -9.90 28.52 -2.55
N THR A 16 -10.59 29.29 -1.72
CA THR A 16 -10.07 30.54 -1.15
C THR A 16 -8.81 30.23 -0.33
N ASN A 17 -7.75 31.00 -0.58
CA ASN A 17 -6.41 30.68 -0.09
C ASN A 17 -6.32 30.63 1.44
N ASP A 18 -7.15 31.41 2.14
CA ASP A 18 -7.20 31.44 3.60
C ASP A 18 -7.72 30.11 4.17
N ILE A 19 -8.74 29.53 3.53
CA ILE A 19 -9.34 28.26 3.97
C ILE A 19 -8.40 27.09 3.69
N LYS A 20 -7.62 27.14 2.60
CA LYS A 20 -6.54 26.16 2.38
C LYS A 20 -5.50 26.19 3.48
N ASN A 21 -5.20 27.38 4.02
CA ASN A 21 -4.19 27.52 5.07
C ASN A 21 -4.72 26.99 6.41
N GLU A 22 -5.97 27.30 6.77
CA GLU A 22 -6.63 26.71 7.95
C GLU A 22 -6.83 25.20 7.81
N ILE A 23 -7.27 24.72 6.64
CA ILE A 23 -7.38 23.27 6.37
C ILE A 23 -6.02 22.59 6.52
N LYS A 24 -4.93 23.24 6.13
CA LYS A 24 -3.58 22.69 6.28
C LYS A 24 -3.15 22.65 7.75
N GLU A 25 -3.52 23.64 8.57
CA GLU A 25 -3.30 23.60 10.02
C GLU A 25 -4.16 22.55 10.73
N ILE A 26 -5.38 22.29 10.27
CA ILE A 26 -6.26 21.24 10.81
C ILE A 26 -5.81 19.86 10.32
N LEU A 27 -5.33 19.75 9.08
CA LEU A 27 -4.81 18.51 8.51
C LEU A 27 -3.41 18.16 9.02
N ALA A 28 -2.59 19.13 9.42
CA ALA A 28 -1.25 18.88 9.98
C ALA A 28 -1.27 17.83 11.12
N PRO A 29 -2.06 18.00 12.21
CA PRO A 29 -2.11 17.01 13.29
C PRO A 29 -2.74 15.68 12.84
N LEU A 30 -3.67 15.70 11.88
CA LEU A 30 -4.25 14.49 11.31
C LEU A 30 -3.21 13.70 10.50
N THR A 31 -2.41 14.39 9.69
CA THR A 31 -1.34 13.76 8.91
C THR A 31 -0.24 13.21 9.80
N GLU A 32 0.13 13.89 10.88
CA GLU A 32 1.11 13.36 11.84
C GLU A 32 0.60 12.10 12.55
N LEU A 33 -0.66 12.10 12.97
CA LEU A 33 -1.29 10.95 13.64
C LEU A 33 -1.46 9.76 12.68
N ILE A 34 -1.89 10.03 11.45
CA ILE A 34 -1.99 9.01 10.39
C ILE A 34 -0.60 8.48 10.02
N ILE A 35 0.43 9.33 9.88
CA ILE A 35 1.78 8.89 9.53
C ILE A 35 2.38 8.02 10.63
N TYR A 36 2.15 8.34 11.91
CA TYR A 36 2.60 7.53 13.05
C TYR A 36 1.99 6.13 13.01
N GLU A 37 0.70 6.05 12.72
CA GLU A 37 0.00 4.77 12.65
C GLU A 37 0.28 4.03 11.34
N LEU A 38 0.54 4.74 10.23
CA LEU A 38 0.82 4.20 8.90
C LEU A 38 2.24 3.64 8.75
N TYR A 39 3.22 4.22 9.44
CA TYR A 39 4.63 3.77 9.41
C TYR A 39 4.81 2.27 9.72
N PRO A 40 4.23 1.70 10.79
CA PRO A 40 4.34 0.27 11.06
C PRO A 40 3.67 -0.58 9.99
N TYR A 41 2.58 -0.11 9.35
CA TYR A 41 1.97 -0.85 8.23
C TYR A 41 2.87 -0.88 7.00
N ILE A 42 3.52 0.23 6.65
CA ILE A 42 4.46 0.29 5.52
C ILE A 42 5.61 -0.70 5.76
N TYR A 43 6.18 -0.70 6.97
CA TYR A 43 7.23 -1.65 7.34
C TYR A 43 6.75 -3.10 7.24
N SER A 44 5.53 -3.38 7.72
CA SER A 44 4.92 -4.71 7.65
C SER A 44 4.71 -5.16 6.20
N ILE A 45 4.27 -4.28 5.31
CA ILE A 45 4.12 -4.57 3.87
C ILE A 45 5.48 -4.88 3.23
N ILE A 46 6.51 -4.07 3.49
CA ILE A 46 7.86 -4.30 2.95
C ILE A 46 8.41 -5.66 3.43
N PHE A 47 8.20 -5.99 4.71
CA PHE A 47 8.56 -7.29 5.26
C PHE A 47 7.80 -8.42 4.56
N PHE A 48 6.51 -8.25 4.32
CA PHE A 48 5.69 -9.24 3.63
C PHE A 48 6.14 -9.47 2.18
N VAL A 49 6.51 -8.41 1.47
CA VAL A 49 7.06 -8.49 0.10
C VAL A 49 8.36 -9.30 0.11
N PHE A 50 9.22 -9.09 1.10
CA PHE A 50 10.45 -9.86 1.26
C PHE A 50 10.17 -11.35 1.55
N LEU A 51 9.17 -11.64 2.40
CA LEU A 51 8.74 -13.02 2.65
C LEU A 51 8.22 -13.71 1.39
N ILE A 52 7.40 -13.04 0.59
CA ILE A 52 6.89 -13.59 -0.67
C ILE A 52 8.04 -13.91 -1.63
N PHE A 53 9.06 -13.06 -1.70
CA PHE A 53 10.24 -13.31 -2.52
C PHE A 53 10.98 -14.59 -2.11
N ILE A 54 11.14 -14.81 -0.80
CA ILE A 54 11.73 -16.04 -0.25
C ILE A 54 10.86 -17.25 -0.57
N LEU A 55 9.54 -17.14 -0.38
CA LEU A 55 8.61 -18.24 -0.65
C LEU A 55 8.66 -18.67 -2.12
N ILE A 56 8.62 -17.71 -3.06
CA ILE A 56 8.78 -17.99 -4.50
C ILE A 56 10.10 -18.73 -4.76
N SER A 57 11.19 -18.28 -4.14
CA SER A 57 12.52 -18.88 -4.32
C SER A 57 12.55 -20.33 -3.82
N ILE A 58 11.95 -20.60 -2.67
CA ILE A 58 11.85 -21.96 -2.10
C ILE A 58 11.01 -22.86 -3.01
N THR A 59 9.83 -22.41 -3.45
CA THR A 59 8.95 -23.20 -4.32
C THR A 59 9.64 -23.57 -5.64
N LEU A 60 10.42 -22.65 -6.22
CA LEU A 60 11.17 -22.90 -7.46
C LEU A 60 12.27 -23.96 -7.27
N ILE A 61 13.04 -23.87 -6.18
CA ILE A 61 14.09 -24.83 -5.85
C ILE A 61 13.50 -26.21 -5.56
N LEU A 62 12.40 -26.26 -4.79
CA LEU A 62 11.69 -27.50 -4.47
C LEU A 62 11.21 -28.20 -5.75
N LEU A 63 10.62 -27.46 -6.68
CA LEU A 63 10.16 -27.99 -7.96
C LEU A 63 11.32 -28.61 -8.76
N LEU A 64 12.47 -27.93 -8.83
CA LEU A 64 13.65 -28.44 -9.53
C LEU A 64 14.20 -29.71 -8.88
N LEU A 65 14.21 -29.76 -7.55
CA LEU A 65 14.66 -30.94 -6.80
C LEU A 65 13.75 -32.14 -7.04
N VAL A 66 12.43 -31.92 -7.01
CA VAL A 66 11.43 -32.97 -7.29
C VAL A 66 11.59 -33.48 -8.73
N LEU A 67 11.75 -32.59 -9.71
CA LEU A 67 11.96 -32.98 -11.11
C LEU A 67 13.25 -33.80 -11.30
N LYS A 68 14.34 -33.39 -10.64
CA LYS A 68 15.60 -34.14 -10.65
C LYS A 68 15.45 -35.50 -9.97
N ASN A 69 14.72 -35.61 -8.87
CA ASN A 69 14.51 -36.89 -8.19
C ASN A 69 13.67 -37.85 -9.06
N ASN A 70 12.63 -37.35 -9.73
CA ASN A 70 11.78 -38.16 -10.61
C ASN A 70 12.53 -38.64 -11.87
N THR A 71 13.43 -37.83 -12.44
CA THR A 71 14.23 -38.26 -13.60
C THR A 71 15.27 -39.33 -13.25
N ASN A 72 15.82 -39.32 -12.03
CA ASN A 72 16.70 -40.39 -11.55
C ASN A 72 15.95 -41.73 -11.35
N PHE A 73 14.67 -41.69 -10.99
CA PHE A 73 13.83 -42.89 -10.86
C PHE A 73 13.49 -43.58 -12.19
N VAL A 74 13.40 -42.82 -13.29
CA VAL A 74 13.10 -43.37 -14.64
C VAL A 74 14.34 -43.99 -15.30
N LYS A 75 15.54 -43.62 -14.83
CA LYS A 75 16.81 -44.00 -15.47
C LYS A 75 17.47 -45.25 -14.86
N ASN A 76 16.87 -45.82 -13.81
CA ASN A 76 17.35 -47.01 -13.11
C ASN A 76 16.35 -48.16 -13.28
#